data_AF-A0A7I8IWQ0-F1
#
_entry.id   AF-A0A7I8IWQ0-F1
#
_cell.length_a   1.000
_cell.length_b   1.000
_cell.length_c   1.000
_cell.angle_alpha   90.00
_cell.angle_beta   90.00
_cell.angle_gamma   90.00
#
_symmetry.space_group_name_H-M   'P 1'
#
loop_
_entity.id
_entity.type
_entity.pdbx_description
1 polymer ?
#
loop_
_entity_poly.entity_id
_entity_poly.type
_entity_poly.pdbx_seq_one_letter_code
_entity_poly.pdbx_strand_id
1 'polypeptide(L)' 'MFQVLIPPPGAVQLASSGRTKVEIFAVGDHVLGMQCYPEFSQDVMMDIIHTIFDGFEPRYKKSLSLSKSLRRK' A
#
# COMPACT_ATOMS: atom_id res chain seq x y z
N MET A 1 6.83 -1.09 -11.75
CA MET A 1 6.61 -0.40 -10.46
C MET A 1 7.59 0.76 -10.39
N PHE A 2 7.12 1.96 -10.05
CA PHE A 2 7.97 3.16 -10.00
C PHE A 2 8.45 3.38 -8.55
N GLN A 3 9.77 3.48 -8.36
CA GLN A 3 10.40 3.71 -7.06
C GLN A 3 11.06 5.09 -7.06
N VAL A 4 10.92 5.83 -5.95
CA VAL A 4 11.62 7.11 -5.75
C VAL A 4 12.99 6.82 -5.15
N LEU A 5 14.06 6.99 -5.92
CA LEU A 5 15.43 6.71 -5.46
C LEU A 5 16.07 7.91 -4.75
N ILE A 6 15.59 9.12 -5.05
CA ILE A 6 16.09 10.39 -4.53
C ILE A 6 14.86 11.27 -4.23
N PRO A 7 14.80 11.97 -3.09
CA PRO A 7 13.69 12.87 -2.80
C PRO A 7 13.60 13.98 -3.86
N PRO A 8 12.38 14.44 -4.21
CA PRO A 8 12.22 15.55 -5.14
C PRO A 8 12.80 16.85 -4.54
N PRO A 9 13.11 17.87 -5.36
CA PRO A 9 13.59 19.16 -4.87
C PRO A 9 12.65 19.78 -3.84
N GLY A 10 13.21 20.32 -2.76
CA GLY A 10 12.43 20.90 -1.66
C GLY A 10 11.82 19.85 -0.70
N ALA A 11 12.06 18.57 -0.92
CA ALA A 11 11.64 17.53 0.00
C ALA A 11 12.60 17.34 1.17
N VAL A 12 12.04 17.04 2.34
CA VAL A 12 12.77 16.57 3.52
C VAL A 12 12.57 15.07 3.62
N GLN A 13 13.67 14.32 3.61
CA GLN A 13 13.62 12.87 3.84
C GLN A 13 13.38 12.59 5.32
N LEU A 14 12.39 11.74 5.61
CA LEU A 14 11.97 11.41 6.98
C LEU A 14 12.35 9.99 7.39
N ALA A 15 12.44 9.06 6.43
CA ALA A 15 12.79 7.66 6.73
C ALA A 15 13.60 7.01 5.59
N SER A 16 14.37 5.98 5.97
CA SER A 16 15.10 5.09 5.05
C SER A 16 15.15 3.67 5.63
N SER A 17 15.47 2.70 4.79
CA SER A 17 15.68 1.31 5.21
C SER A 17 16.92 0.72 4.54
N GLY A 18 17.29 -0.50 4.94
CA GLY A 18 18.34 -1.25 4.24
C GLY A 18 17.99 -1.61 2.79
N ARG A 19 16.71 -1.52 2.40
CA ARG A 19 16.25 -1.84 1.03
C ARG A 19 16.14 -0.63 0.13
N THR A 20 15.73 0.52 0.65
CA THR A 20 15.61 1.77 -0.13
C THR A 20 16.08 2.96 0.69
N LYS A 21 16.79 3.86 0.02
CA LYS A 21 17.29 5.09 0.65
C LYS A 21 16.17 6.07 0.97
N VAL A 22 15.04 6.03 0.27
CA VAL A 22 13.91 6.95 0.46
C VAL A 22 12.66 6.13 0.74
N GLU A 23 12.32 5.97 2.01
CA GLU A 23 11.06 5.33 2.42
C GLU A 23 9.95 6.35 2.54
N ILE A 24 10.22 7.47 3.22
CA ILE A 24 9.26 8.54 3.48
C ILE A 24 9.94 9.90 3.29
N PHE A 25 9.24 10.84 2.65
CA PHE A 25 9.65 12.24 2.52
C PHE A 25 8.44 13.17 2.59
N ALA A 26 8.65 14.43 2.97
CA ALA A 26 7.64 15.49 2.93
C ALA A 26 8.08 16.66 2.04
N VAL A 27 7.14 17.34 1.39
CA VAL A 27 7.40 18.59 0.64
C VAL A 27 6.54 19.69 1.24
N GLY A 28 7.20 20.65 1.91
CA GLY A 28 6.51 21.64 2.75
C GLY A 28 5.62 20.95 3.80
N ASP A 29 4.50 21.58 4.13
CA ASP A 29 3.59 21.12 5.18
C ASP A 29 2.35 20.39 4.66
N HIS A 30 2.30 20.09 3.36
CA HIS A 30 1.06 19.66 2.69
C HIS A 30 1.18 18.30 1.98
N VAL A 31 2.40 17.84 1.71
CA VAL A 31 2.63 16.62 0.93
C VAL A 31 3.52 15.67 1.70
N LEU A 32 3.06 14.43 1.87
CA LEU A 32 3.83 13.31 2.41
C LEU A 32 3.85 12.21 1.35
N GLY A 33 5.04 11.80 0.92
CA GLY A 33 5.25 10.64 0.08
C GLY A 33 5.81 9.48 0.89
N MET A 34 5.26 8.28 0.72
CA MET A 34 5.75 7.06 1.35
C MET A 34 5.72 5.88 0.38
N GLN A 35 6.79 5.08 0.37
CA GLN A 35 6.88 3.83 -0.40
C GLN A 35 6.43 2.62 0.41
N CYS A 36 6.43 2.74 1.73
CA CYS A 36 5.91 1.71 2.62
C CYS A 36 4.37 1.71 2.60
N TYR A 37 3.80 0.60 3.08
CA TYR A 37 2.35 0.40 3.18
C TYR A 37 1.93 0.31 4.66
N PRO A 38 1.93 1.43 5.42
CA PRO A 38 1.54 1.43 6.82
C PRO A 38 0.06 1.05 7.05
N GLU A 39 -0.75 1.08 5.99
CA GLU A 39 -2.15 0.66 6.01
C GLU A 39 -2.33 -0.86 5.94
N PHE A 40 -1.27 -1.64 5.73
CA PHE A 40 -1.37 -3.10 5.64
C PHE A 40 -1.49 -3.72 7.04
N SER A 41 -2.62 -4.41 7.26
CA SER A 41 -2.79 -5.31 8.39
C SER A 41 -2.30 -6.72 8.06
N GLN A 42 -2.19 -7.57 9.09
CA GLN A 42 -1.87 -8.98 8.91
C GLN A 42 -2.83 -9.68 7.94
N ASP A 43 -4.13 -9.41 8.05
CA ASP A 43 -5.13 -10.04 7.18
C ASP A 43 -4.96 -9.61 5.71
N VAL A 44 -4.68 -8.33 5.46
CA VAL A 44 -4.41 -7.82 4.11
C VAL A 44 -3.15 -8.47 3.53
N MET A 45 -2.10 -8.60 4.33
CA MET A 45 -0.88 -9.29 3.89
C MET A 45 -1.15 -10.76 3.54
N MET A 46 -1.90 -11.47 4.37
CA MET A 46 -2.24 -12.87 4.11
C MET A 46 -3.09 -13.03 2.85
N ASP A 47 -4.06 -12.15 2.63
CA ASP A 47 -4.86 -12.14 1.39
C ASP A 47 -3.99 -11.93 0.14
N ILE A 48 -3.02 -11.02 0.20
CA ILE A 48 -2.07 -10.78 -0.90
C ILE A 48 -1.20 -12.02 -1.14
N ILE A 49 -0.64 -12.61 -0.09
CA ILE A 49 0.22 -13.81 -0.18
C ILE A 49 -0.56 -14.96 -0.82
N HIS A 50 -1.75 -15.27 -0.33
CA HIS A 50 -2.58 -16.34 -0.87
C HIS A 50 -3.01 -16.09 -2.33
N THR A 51 -3.22 -14.84 -2.71
CA THR A 51 -3.56 -14.50 -4.09
C THR A 51 -2.36 -14.69 -5.04
N ILE A 52 -1.17 -14.26 -4.61
CA ILE A 52 0.03 -14.28 -5.45
C ILE A 52 0.64 -15.69 -5.54
N PHE A 53 0.70 -16.41 -4.44
CA PHE A 53 1.46 -17.68 -4.35
C PHE A 53 0.58 -18.92 -4.50
N ASP A 54 -0.66 -18.86 -4.03
CA ASP A 54 -1.52 -20.04 -3.94
C ASP A 54 -2.69 -20.01 -4.94
N GLY A 55 -2.85 -18.92 -5.69
CA GLY A 55 -3.92 -18.75 -6.69
C GLY A 55 -5.33 -18.58 -6.10
N PHE A 56 -5.45 -18.21 -4.82
CA PHE A 56 -6.75 -17.96 -4.20
C PHE A 56 -7.34 -16.61 -4.66
N GLU A 57 -8.67 -16.54 -4.75
CA GLU A 57 -9.36 -15.26 -4.94
C GLU A 57 -9.36 -14.43 -3.63
N PRO A 58 -8.97 -13.14 -3.66
CA PRO A 58 -8.92 -12.29 -2.48
C PRO A 58 -10.25 -12.20 -1.73
N ARG A 59 -10.25 -12.32 -0.40
CA ARG A 59 -11.48 -12.23 0.41
C ARG A 59 -12.16 -10.88 0.32
N TYR A 60 -11.41 -9.79 0.17
CA TYR A 60 -12.00 -8.45 0.03
C TYR A 60 -12.92 -8.30 -1.21
N LYS A 61 -12.67 -9.04 -2.30
CA LYS A 61 -13.56 -9.05 -3.47
C LYS A 61 -14.89 -9.76 -3.18
N LYS A 62 -14.88 -10.75 -2.28
CA LYS A 62 -16.06 -11.52 -1.87
C LYS A 62 -17.00 -10.70 -0.99
N SER A 63 -16.48 -9.81 -0.14
CA SER A 63 -17.33 -8.90 0.66
C SER A 63 -18.01 -7.84 -0.22
N LEU A 64 -17.32 -7.33 -1.24
CA LEU A 64 -17.88 -6.38 -2.20
C LEU A 64 -18.99 -7.00 -3.05
N SER A 65 -18.84 -8.26 -3.47
CA SER A 65 -19.89 -8.97 -4.23
C SER A 65 -21.12 -9.26 -3.38
N LEU A 66 -20.95 -9.65 -2.10
CA LEU A 66 -22.05 -9.81 -1.15
C LEU A 66 -22.79 -8.49 -0.92
N SER A 67 -22.08 -7.38 -0.69
CA SER A 67 -22.71 -6.08 -0.45
C SER A 67 -23.48 -5.53 -1.66
N LYS A 68 -23.07 -5.88 -2.88
CA LYS A 68 -23.80 -5.58 -4.12
C LYS A 68 -25.02 -6.47 -4.30
N SER A 69 -24.96 -7.73 -3.84
CA SER A 69 -26.09 -8.65 -3.89
C SER A 69 -27.16 -8.33 -2.84
N LEU A 70 -26.78 -7.85 -1.65
CA LEU A 70 -27.74 -7.41 -0.61
C LEU A 70 -28.45 -6.10 -0.97
N ARG A 71 -27.81 -5.20 -1.71
CA ARG A 71 -28.41 -3.93 -2.17
C ARG A 71 -29.35 -4.05 -3.38
N ARG A 72 -29.51 -5.26 -3.93
CA ARG A 72 -30.39 -5.56 -5.08
C ARG A 72 -31.68 -6.30 -4.68
N LYS A 73 -31.99 -6.39 -3.39
CA LYS A 73 -33.29 -6.81 -2.85
C LYS A 73 -33.95 -5.61 -2.20
#